data_AF-A0A8S3ESF7-F1
#
_entry.id   AF-A0A8S3ESF7-F1
#
_cell.length_a   1.000
_cell.length_b   1.000
_cell.length_c   1.000
_cell.angle_alpha   90.00
_cell.angle_beta   90.00
_cell.angle_gamma   90.00
#
_symmetry.space_group_name_H-M   'P 1'
#
loop_
_entity.id
_entity.type
_entity.pdbx_description
1 polymer ?
#
loop_
_entity_poly.entity_id
_entity_poly.type
_entity_poly.pdbx_seq_one_letter_code
_entity_poly.pdbx_strand_id
1 'polypeptide(L)' 'MSLLQQHWKTLSISLTDAILTISMNRPKANAMSPELLNELIHAFNQASNDNKIKGVLLRSNLRH' A
#
# COMPACT_ATOMS: atom_id res chain seq x y z
N MET A 1 4.10 7.31 15.97
CA MET A 1 3.67 5.92 15.75
C MET A 1 4.65 5.29 14.77
N SER A 2 5.21 4.14 15.15
CA SER A 2 6.23 3.41 14.37
C SER A 2 5.60 2.78 13.13
N LEU A 3 6.27 2.88 11.98
CA LEU A 3 5.87 2.32 10.67
C LEU A 3 6.04 0.79 10.59
N LEU A 4 6.33 0.10 11.70
CA LEU A 4 6.72 -1.30 11.69
C LEU A 4 5.57 -2.21 12.14
N GLN A 5 5.18 -3.09 11.21
CA GLN A 5 4.25 -4.22 11.36
C GLN A 5 2.74 -3.91 11.36
N GLN A 6 2.22 -3.56 10.19
CA GLN A 6 0.95 -4.18 9.77
C GLN A 6 1.28 -5.26 8.75
N HIS A 7 0.94 -6.52 9.05
CA HIS A 7 1.11 -7.64 8.12
C HIS A 7 0.01 -7.55 7.06
N TRP A 8 0.32 -6.90 5.94
CA TRP A 8 -0.55 -6.86 4.77
C TRP A 8 -0.36 -8.15 3.98
N LYS A 9 -1.46 -8.85 3.70
CA LYS A 9 -1.40 -10.14 2.99
C LYS A 9 -1.15 -9.93 1.51
N THR A 10 -1.54 -8.78 0.97
CA THR A 10 -1.55 -8.54 -0.48
C THR A 10 -0.86 -7.25 -0.92
N LEU A 11 -0.47 -6.41 0.03
CA LEU A 11 0.26 -5.17 -0.20
C LEU A 11 1.64 -5.22 0.44
N SER A 12 2.54 -4.41 -0.08
CA SER A 12 3.78 -4.05 0.59
C SER A 12 3.91 -2.54 0.55
N ILE A 13 4.19 -1.94 1.70
CA ILE A 13 4.18 -0.49 1.87
C ILE A 13 5.55 -0.03 2.34
N SER A 14 6.05 1.05 1.75
CA SER A 14 7.28 1.72 2.16
C SER A 14 7.12 3.24 2.08
N LEU A 15 7.74 3.97 2.99
CA LEU A 15 7.78 5.43 2.98
C LEU A 15 9.23 5.89 2.75
N THR A 16 9.46 6.66 1.70
CA THR A 16 10.78 7.22 1.36
C THR A 16 10.58 8.62 0.80
N ASP A 17 11.36 9.59 1.27
CA ASP A 17 11.29 10.99 0.83
C ASP A 17 9.86 11.57 0.80
N ALA A 18 9.10 11.28 1.86
CA ALA A 18 7.68 11.66 2.01
C ALA A 18 6.72 11.06 0.97
N ILE A 19 7.15 10.11 0.14
CA ILE A 19 6.32 9.38 -0.81
C ILE A 19 5.98 8.00 -0.23
N LEU A 20 4.68 7.76 -0.02
CA LEU A 20 4.18 6.43 0.36
C LEU A 20 4.08 5.56 -0.89
N THR A 21 4.91 4.53 -0.99
CA THR A 21 4.84 3.55 -2.06
C THR A 21 4.01 2.36 -1.61
N ILE A 22 2.94 2.05 -2.35
CA ILE A 22 2.09 0.89 -2.16
C ILE A 22 2.31 -0.05 -3.35
N SER A 23 2.85 -1.23 -3.08
CA SER A 23 3.11 -2.27 -4.07
C SER A 23 2.12 -3.42 -3.91
N MET A 24 1.35 -3.72 -4.95
CA MET A 24 0.47 -4.89 -4.97
C MET A 24 1.31 -6.14 -5.22
N ASN A 25 1.39 -7.03 -4.22
CA ASN A 25 2.19 -8.25 -4.22
C ASN A 25 1.26 -9.47 -4.28
N ARG A 26 0.82 -9.86 -5.49
CA ARG A 26 -0.09 -11.00 -5.66
C ARG A 26 0.40 -11.97 -6.74
N PRO A 27 0.38 -13.29 -6.48
CA PRO A 27 0.90 -14.32 -7.40
C PRO A 27 -0.08 -14.79 -8.50
N LYS A 28 -1.37 -14.43 -8.45
CA LYS A 28 -2.35 -14.76 -9.51
C LYS A 28 -3.22 -13.53 -9.77
N ALA A 29 -3.42 -13.23 -11.06
CA ALA A 29 -4.12 -12.11 -11.68
C ALA A 29 -4.91 -11.18 -10.74
N ASN A 30 -4.73 -9.87 -10.90
CA ASN A 30 -5.29 -8.74 -10.12
C ASN A 30 -6.83 -8.69 -10.02
N ALA A 31 -7.49 -9.77 -9.60
CA ALA A 31 -8.83 -9.69 -9.08
C ALA A 31 -8.79 -8.74 -7.89
N MET A 32 -9.53 -7.63 -8.00
CA MET A 32 -9.78 -6.70 -6.91
C MET A 32 -10.62 -7.42 -5.85
N SER A 33 -9.96 -8.28 -5.09
CA SER A 33 -10.62 -8.99 -4.00
C SER A 33 -11.05 -7.97 -2.95
N PRO A 34 -12.16 -8.22 -2.22
CA PRO A 34 -12.60 -7.34 -1.15
C PRO A 34 -11.49 -7.04 -0.13
N GLU A 35 -10.60 -8.01 0.12
CA GLU A 35 -9.44 -7.82 1.00
C GLU A 35 -8.45 -6.80 0.42
N LEU A 36 -8.22 -6.78 -0.91
CA LEU A 36 -7.38 -5.73 -1.54
C LEU A 36 -7.94 -4.35 -1.25
N LEU A 37 -9.24 -4.22 -1.49
CA LEU A 37 -9.93 -2.95 -1.47
C LEU A 37 -9.92 -2.40 -0.05
N ASN A 38 -10.15 -3.27 0.94
CA ASN A 38 -10.02 -2.90 2.35
C ASN A 38 -8.58 -2.49 2.69
N GLU A 39 -7.57 -3.27 2.29
CA GLU A 39 -6.16 -2.93 2.54
C GLU A 39 -5.78 -1.59 1.89
N LEU A 40 -6.23 -1.32 0.66
CA LEU A 40 -6.00 -0.05 -0.04
C LEU A 40 -6.71 1.13 0.66
N ILE A 41 -7.98 0.99 1.02
CA ILE A 41 -8.73 2.02 1.74
C ILE A 41 -8.02 2.39 3.03
N HIS A 42 -7.55 1.39 3.79
CA HIS A 42 -6.76 1.65 5.01
C HIS A 42 -5.46 2.40 4.72
N ALA A 43 -4.70 1.98 3.71
CA ALA A 43 -3.45 2.64 3.34
C ALA A 43 -3.67 4.10 2.89
N PHE A 44 -4.72 4.37 2.10
CA PHE A 44 -5.05 5.73 1.67
C PHE A 44 -5.55 6.60 2.84
N ASN A 45 -6.38 6.07 3.74
CA ASN A 45 -6.82 6.79 4.93
C ASN A 45 -5.65 7.14 5.83
N GLN A 46 -4.65 6.26 5.98
CA GLN A 46 -3.43 6.57 6.72
C GLN A 46 -2.62 7.67 6.02
N ALA A 47 -2.45 7.57 4.71
CA ALA A 47 -1.74 8.58 3.92
C ALA A 47 -2.39 9.97 4.04
N SER A 48 -3.72 10.03 4.02
CA SER A 48 -4.46 11.29 4.15
C SER A 48 -4.36 11.94 5.53
N ASN A 49 -4.08 11.15 6.57
CA ASN A 49 -4.00 11.63 7.96
C ASN A 49 -2.56 11.87 8.44
N ASP A 50 -1.55 11.52 7.65
CA ASP A 50 -0.14 11.74 7.98
C ASP A 50 0.43 12.92 7.20
N ASN A 51 0.59 14.05 7.89
CA ASN A 51 1.15 15.29 7.32
C ASN A 51 2.58 15.14 6.77
N LYS A 52 3.29 14.06 7.11
CA LYS A 52 4.62 13.75 6.58
C LYS A 52 4.57 13.14 5.18
N ILE A 53 3.43 12.59 4.77
CA ILE A 53 3.24 12.04 3.44
C ILE A 53 2.83 13.18 2.51
N LYS A 54 3.56 13.34 1.41
CA LYS A 54 3.34 14.38 0.38
C LYS A 54 2.85 13.82 -0.94
N GLY A 55 2.90 12.50 -1.11
CA GLY A 55 2.39 11.83 -2.30
C GLY A 55 2.27 10.33 -2.09
N VAL A 56 1.46 9.69 -2.94
CA VAL A 56 1.26 8.24 -2.94
C VAL A 56 1.61 7.68 -4.31
N LEU A 57 2.52 6.71 -4.35
CA LEU A 57 2.87 5.93 -5.53
C LEU A 57 2.24 4.55 -5.41
N LEU A 58 1.24 4.25 -6.25
CA LEU A 58 0.64 2.93 -6.35
C LEU A 58 1.26 2.17 -7.54
N ARG A 59 1.76 0.96 -7.30
CA ARG A 59 2.33 0.11 -8.35
C ARG A 59 1.92 -1.35 -8.23
N SER A 60 1.90 -2.05 -9.35
CA SER A 60 1.81 -3.52 -9.37
C SER A 60 3.21 -4.12 -9.41
N ASN A 61 3.44 -5.20 -8.65
CA ASN A 61 4.67 -6.00 -8.73
C ASN A 61 4.50 -7.25 -9.60
N LEU A 62 3.70 -7.17 -10.67
CA LEU A 62 3.63 -8.23 -11.68
C LEU A 62 4.98 -8.29 -12.41
N ARG A 63 5.73 -9.37 -12.22
CA ARG A 63 6.82 -9.74 -13.12
C ARG A 63 6.20 -10.45 -14.32
N HIS A 64 6.29 -9.86 -15.51
CA HIS A 64 6.02 -10.53 -16.77
C HIS A 64 7.21 -11.41 -17.17
#